data_AF-A0A6B3H896-F1
#
_entry.id   AF-A0A6B3H896-F1
#
_cell.length_a   1.000
_cell.length_b   1.000
_cell.length_c   1.000
_cell.angle_alpha   90.00
_cell.angle_beta   90.00
_cell.angle_gamma   90.00
#
_symmetry.space_group_name_H-M   'P 1'
#
loop_
_entity.id
_entity.type
_entity.pdbx_description
1 polymer ?
#
loop_
_entity_poly.entity_id
_entity_poly.type
_entity_poly.pdbx_seq_one_letter_code
_entity_poly.pdbx_strand_id
1 'polypeptide(L)'
;VVVLALTGFTTSTSGGKGSKSKGSSSSGGGCSNSKKSNSGYRHTDDDDDDNASGSSGSSYGTPTPTASDGPAVRVIRCAQPRKGKRKAVTASVVELRSKDAGSHTYEVDVTFYDARGNTVDTAETTTTLDAGDVRNLTVRMESPRRVSEVKRCEVTAQLL
;
A
#
# COMPACT_ATOMS: atom_id res chain seq x y z
N VAL A 1 -2.42 14.01 -53.05
CA VAL A 1 -3.29 12.85 -52.72
C VAL A 1 -2.41 11.84 -52.00
N VAL A 2 -2.69 11.51 -50.75
CA VAL A 2 -1.89 10.55 -49.96
C VAL A 2 -2.75 9.32 -49.72
N VAL A 3 -2.31 8.17 -50.21
CA VAL A 3 -2.98 6.87 -50.07
C VAL A 3 -2.18 6.06 -49.04
N LEU A 4 -2.80 5.73 -47.91
CA LEU A 4 -2.24 4.76 -46.96
C LEU A 4 -2.88 3.41 -47.23
N ALA A 5 -2.07 2.46 -47.71
CA ALA A 5 -2.37 1.03 -47.62
C ALA A 5 -1.43 0.46 -46.56
N LEU A 6 -1.97 0.14 -45.37
CA LEU A 6 -1.26 -0.68 -44.40
C LEU A 6 -1.89 -2.07 -44.35
N THR A 7 -1.10 -2.97 -44.90
CA THR A 7 -1.19 -4.42 -45.02
C THR A 7 -1.80 -5.15 -43.82
N GLY A 8 -2.60 -6.17 -44.14
CA GLY A 8 -3.37 -6.98 -43.21
C GLY A 8 -2.57 -7.95 -42.35
N PHE A 9 -3.17 -8.28 -41.21
CA PHE A 9 -2.73 -9.32 -40.29
C PHE A 9 -3.21 -10.67 -40.80
N THR A 10 -2.27 -11.46 -41.30
CA THR A 10 -2.46 -12.87 -41.67
C THR A 10 -2.48 -13.75 -40.43
N THR A 11 -3.56 -14.51 -40.30
CA THR A 11 -3.67 -15.68 -39.42
C THR A 11 -2.99 -16.88 -40.08
N SER A 12 -1.99 -17.48 -39.42
CA SER A 12 -1.45 -18.78 -39.83
C SER A 12 -1.16 -19.67 -38.61
N THR A 13 -1.85 -20.81 -38.63
CA THR A 13 -1.83 -21.98 -37.75
C THR A 13 -0.68 -22.95 -38.02
N SER A 14 -0.55 -23.94 -37.13
CA SER A 14 0.15 -25.27 -37.18
C SER A 14 1.45 -25.33 -36.36
N GLY A 15 1.79 -26.34 -35.54
CA GLY A 15 1.28 -27.68 -35.17
C GLY A 15 2.47 -28.40 -34.46
N GLY A 16 2.42 -29.42 -33.59
CA GLY A 16 1.41 -30.36 -33.08
C GLY A 16 2.09 -31.40 -32.14
N LYS A 17 1.35 -32.50 -31.86
CA LYS A 17 1.62 -33.77 -31.09
C LYS A 17 1.41 -33.70 -29.57
N GLY A 18 0.66 -34.57 -28.87
CA GLY A 18 -0.10 -35.81 -29.10
C GLY A 18 -0.33 -36.41 -27.68
N SER A 19 -1.54 -36.80 -27.26
CA SER A 19 -1.99 -38.20 -27.28
C SER A 19 -3.43 -38.31 -26.73
N LYS A 20 -4.18 -39.21 -27.36
CA LYS A 20 -5.56 -39.67 -27.06
C LYS A 20 -5.58 -40.38 -25.69
N SER A 21 -6.67 -40.34 -24.89
CA SER A 21 -7.75 -41.33 -25.02
C SER A 21 -8.85 -41.21 -23.94
N LYS A 22 -10.10 -40.93 -24.40
CA LYS A 22 -11.43 -41.57 -24.15
C LYS A 22 -12.03 -41.75 -22.73
N GLY A 23 -13.33 -41.41 -22.65
CA GLY A 23 -14.30 -41.84 -21.64
C GLY A 23 -15.27 -40.70 -21.24
N SER A 24 -16.16 -40.24 -22.11
CA SER A 24 -17.56 -40.69 -22.26
C SER A 24 -18.49 -40.39 -21.07
N SER A 25 -19.43 -39.47 -21.34
CA SER A 25 -20.87 -39.56 -21.07
C SER A 25 -21.50 -38.50 -20.14
N SER A 26 -22.54 -37.91 -20.73
CA SER A 26 -23.80 -37.44 -20.14
C SER A 26 -23.87 -36.09 -19.43
N SER A 27 -24.76 -35.28 -20.03
CA SER A 27 -25.77 -34.46 -19.35
C SER A 27 -25.23 -33.27 -18.56
N GLY A 28 -25.44 -32.04 -18.96
CA GLY A 28 -26.71 -31.45 -19.37
C GLY A 28 -26.83 -30.09 -18.66
N GLY A 29 -27.59 -29.15 -19.25
CA GLY A 29 -28.18 -27.93 -18.67
C GLY A 29 -27.35 -27.11 -17.67
N GLY A 30 -27.06 -25.84 -17.93
CA GLY A 30 -28.10 -24.83 -17.96
C GLY A 30 -28.00 -23.94 -16.70
N CYS A 31 -27.65 -22.68 -16.93
CA CYS A 31 -28.21 -21.47 -16.33
C CYS A 31 -28.57 -21.46 -14.81
N SER A 32 -27.84 -20.59 -14.10
CA SER A 32 -28.39 -19.58 -13.16
C SER A 32 -28.58 -19.89 -11.67
N ASN A 33 -28.18 -18.86 -10.92
CA ASN A 33 -28.66 -18.34 -9.63
C ASN A 33 -27.99 -18.74 -8.31
N SER A 34 -27.14 -17.80 -7.87
CA SER A 34 -27.44 -16.88 -6.76
C SER A 34 -27.96 -17.44 -5.43
N LYS A 35 -27.11 -17.21 -4.41
CA LYS A 35 -27.40 -17.07 -2.97
C LYS A 35 -27.57 -18.35 -2.18
N LYS A 36 -26.46 -18.86 -1.63
CA LYS A 36 -26.47 -19.95 -0.65
C LYS A 36 -26.70 -19.41 0.76
N SER A 37 -27.72 -19.98 1.38
CA SER A 37 -28.18 -19.82 2.75
C SER A 37 -27.39 -20.67 3.76
N ASN A 38 -27.65 -20.35 5.02
CA ASN A 38 -27.09 -20.77 6.29
C ASN A 38 -27.20 -22.28 6.66
N SER A 39 -26.21 -22.73 7.45
CA SER A 39 -26.17 -23.77 8.51
C SER A 39 -26.41 -25.27 8.23
N GLY A 40 -25.55 -26.12 8.82
CA GLY A 40 -25.77 -27.56 9.00
C GLY A 40 -24.48 -28.36 9.24
N TYR A 41 -24.22 -28.75 10.49
CA TYR A 41 -23.01 -29.33 11.07
C TYR A 41 -22.84 -30.86 10.83
N ARG A 42 -21.59 -31.38 10.74
CA ARG A 42 -20.95 -32.37 11.66
C ARG A 42 -19.61 -32.97 11.13
N HIS A 43 -18.59 -32.82 11.98
CA HIS A 43 -17.29 -33.48 12.26
C HIS A 43 -16.72 -34.62 11.39
N THR A 44 -15.42 -34.52 11.05
CA THR A 44 -14.28 -35.20 11.75
C THR A 44 -12.94 -34.64 11.28
N ASP A 45 -12.07 -34.38 12.27
CA ASP A 45 -10.60 -34.53 12.32
C ASP A 45 -9.74 -33.96 11.18
N ASP A 46 -9.03 -32.87 11.48
CA ASP A 46 -7.58 -32.72 11.28
C ASP A 46 -7.17 -31.28 11.66
N ASP A 47 -6.17 -31.21 12.56
CA ASP A 47 -5.19 -30.16 12.85
C ASP A 47 -5.52 -28.64 12.77
N ASP A 48 -4.90 -27.98 13.74
CA ASP A 48 -4.61 -26.54 13.88
C ASP A 48 -5.73 -25.62 14.38
N ASP A 49 -5.42 -25.06 15.56
CA ASP A 49 -5.64 -23.68 15.98
C ASP A 49 -7.04 -23.09 15.80
N ASP A 50 -7.72 -22.84 16.92
CA ASP A 50 -8.24 -21.51 17.26
C ASP A 50 -9.23 -21.61 18.43
N ASN A 51 -9.02 -20.79 19.47
CA ASN A 51 -9.83 -19.59 19.76
C ASN A 51 -9.90 -19.32 21.27
N ALA A 52 -9.32 -18.21 21.70
CA ALA A 52 -10.01 -17.31 22.62
C ALA A 52 -9.38 -15.92 22.61
N SER A 53 -10.16 -14.97 22.09
CA SER A 53 -10.24 -13.60 22.58
C SER A 53 -9.03 -12.70 22.36
N GLY A 54 -9.07 -11.94 21.26
CA GLY A 54 -8.29 -10.73 21.13
C GLY A 54 -8.76 -9.87 19.98
N SER A 55 -9.66 -8.92 20.27
CA SER A 55 -9.81 -7.71 19.48
C SER A 55 -8.43 -7.21 19.04
N SER A 56 -8.10 -7.40 17.77
CA SER A 56 -6.91 -6.84 17.17
C SER A 56 -7.28 -6.40 15.76
N GLY A 57 -8.20 -5.43 15.73
CA GLY A 57 -8.15 -4.43 14.67
C GLY A 57 -6.69 -4.01 14.59
N SER A 58 -6.07 -4.24 13.43
CA SER A 58 -4.75 -3.68 13.17
C SER A 58 -4.93 -2.17 13.24
N SER A 59 -4.73 -1.62 14.44
CA SER A 59 -4.53 -0.21 14.68
C SER A 59 -3.29 0.11 13.87
N TYR A 60 -3.51 0.53 12.63
CA TYR A 60 -2.60 1.40 11.93
C TYR A 60 -2.41 2.56 12.92
N GLY A 61 -1.33 2.48 13.71
CA GLY A 61 -1.04 3.48 14.71
C GLY A 61 -1.03 4.80 13.98
N THR A 62 -2.10 5.57 14.15
CA THR A 62 -2.13 6.94 13.69
C THR A 62 -1.07 7.60 14.57
N PRO A 63 0.04 8.08 14.01
CA PRO A 63 1.09 8.65 14.82
C PRO A 63 0.46 9.76 15.65
N THR A 64 0.62 9.64 16.96
CA THR A 64 0.15 10.64 17.91
C THR A 64 0.90 11.94 17.58
N PRO A 65 0.20 13.06 17.33
CA PRO A 65 0.87 14.31 17.01
C PRO A 65 1.72 14.75 18.19
N THR A 66 3.03 14.85 17.99
CA THR A 66 3.92 15.57 18.91
C THR A 66 3.56 17.04 18.77
N ALA A 67 2.97 17.62 19.82
CA ALA A 67 2.68 19.03 19.89
C ALA A 67 4.00 19.81 20.07
N SER A 68 4.70 20.05 18.96
CA SER A 68 5.74 21.07 18.91
C SER A 68 5.09 22.44 18.70
N ASP A 69 5.70 23.47 19.28
CA ASP A 69 5.37 24.90 19.11
C ASP A 69 5.64 25.43 17.68
N GLY A 70 5.63 24.52 16.70
CA GLY A 70 5.89 24.75 15.29
C GLY A 70 4.68 24.40 14.40
N PRO A 71 4.90 24.27 13.08
CA PRO A 71 3.82 23.98 12.14
C PRO A 71 3.13 22.66 12.50
N ALA A 72 1.82 22.57 12.22
CA ALA A 72 1.12 21.32 12.44
C ALA A 72 1.56 20.31 11.37
N VAL A 73 2.18 19.21 11.79
CA VAL A 73 2.64 18.14 10.88
C VAL A 73 2.04 16.80 11.27
N ARG A 74 1.63 16.01 10.28
CA ARG A 74 1.14 14.64 10.48
C ARG A 74 1.55 13.71 9.35
N VAL A 75 1.78 12.45 9.66
CA VAL A 75 2.01 11.42 8.64
C VAL A 75 0.65 10.91 8.15
N ILE A 76 0.34 11.11 6.88
CA ILE A 76 -0.84 10.51 6.23
C ILE A 76 -0.55 9.05 5.88
N ARG A 77 0.65 8.78 5.39
CA ARG A 77 1.07 7.44 4.98
C ARG A 77 2.56 7.26 5.26
N CYS A 78 2.91 6.23 6.01
CA CYS A 78 4.29 5.84 6.23
C CYS A 78 4.79 4.93 5.08
N ALA A 79 6.11 4.87 4.86
CA ALA A 79 6.71 3.84 4.03
C ALA A 79 6.40 2.45 4.61
N GLN A 80 6.12 1.49 3.74
CA GLN A 80 5.62 0.17 4.13
C GLN A 80 6.29 -0.95 3.35
N PRO A 81 6.65 -2.06 4.04
CA PRO A 81 7.22 -3.23 3.39
C PRO A 81 6.23 -3.92 2.45
N ARG A 82 6.75 -4.75 1.54
CA ARG A 82 5.92 -5.62 0.69
C ARG A 82 5.12 -6.58 1.59
N LYS A 83 3.79 -6.64 1.43
CA LYS A 83 2.93 -7.57 2.18
C LYS A 83 2.05 -8.38 1.22
N GLY A 84 2.32 -9.67 1.10
CA GLY A 84 1.65 -10.55 0.15
C GLY A 84 1.79 -10.04 -1.29
N LYS A 85 0.65 -9.80 -1.96
CA LYS A 85 0.61 -9.25 -3.32
C LYS A 85 0.79 -7.72 -3.39
N ARG A 86 0.77 -7.01 -2.26
CA ARG A 86 0.93 -5.54 -2.23
C ARG A 86 2.39 -5.17 -2.40
N LYS A 87 2.69 -4.25 -3.32
CA LYS A 87 4.04 -3.69 -3.53
C LYS A 87 4.49 -2.91 -2.30
N ALA A 88 5.81 -2.86 -2.09
CA ALA A 88 6.39 -2.00 -1.06
C ALA A 88 6.18 -0.52 -1.44
N VAL A 89 6.01 0.32 -0.43
CA VAL A 89 5.89 1.77 -0.56
C VAL A 89 7.13 2.38 0.09
N THR A 90 8.00 2.99 -0.70
CA THR A 90 9.30 3.52 -0.25
C THR A 90 9.26 5.03 0.00
N ALA A 91 8.06 5.59 0.10
CA ALA A 91 7.85 7.02 0.32
C ALA A 91 6.73 7.23 1.33
N SER A 92 6.97 8.16 2.26
CA SER A 92 5.96 8.65 3.17
C SER A 92 5.22 9.83 2.56
N VAL A 93 3.94 9.97 2.90
CA VAL A 93 3.18 11.19 2.65
C VAL A 93 2.90 11.84 3.99
N VAL A 94 3.32 13.09 4.10
CA VAL A 94 3.14 13.92 5.29
C VAL A 94 2.31 15.14 4.91
N GLU A 95 1.41 15.53 5.79
CA GLU A 95 0.69 16.80 5.67
C GLU A 95 1.36 17.80 6.59
N LEU A 96 1.72 18.94 6.03
CA LEU A 96 2.24 20.08 6.75
C LEU A 96 1.23 21.22 6.65
N ARG A 97 0.92 21.84 7.77
CA ARG A 97 0.05 23.01 7.88
C ARG A 97 0.80 24.15 8.55
N SER A 98 0.89 25.27 7.86
CA SER A 98 1.39 26.52 8.43
C SER A 98 0.39 27.06 9.45
N LYS A 99 0.88 27.42 10.63
CA LYS A 99 0.12 28.17 11.65
C LYS A 99 0.57 29.63 11.73
N ASP A 100 1.70 29.95 11.12
CA ASP A 100 2.35 31.25 11.22
C ASP A 100 1.80 32.21 10.18
N ALA A 101 1.83 33.50 10.50
CA ALA A 101 1.52 34.54 9.53
C ALA A 101 2.73 34.79 8.62
N GLY A 102 2.48 35.02 7.32
CA GLY A 102 3.51 35.24 6.31
C GLY A 102 3.88 33.97 5.54
N SER A 103 4.91 34.11 4.69
CA SER A 103 5.46 33.02 3.89
C SER A 103 6.73 32.53 4.55
N HIS A 104 6.77 31.23 4.87
CA HIS A 104 7.82 30.60 5.67
C HIS A 104 8.31 29.34 5.00
N THR A 105 9.61 29.08 5.10
CA THR A 105 10.20 27.82 4.61
C THR A 105 10.37 26.88 5.78
N TYR A 106 9.79 25.71 5.65
CA TYR A 106 9.87 24.65 6.64
C TYR A 106 10.74 23.52 6.13
N GLU A 107 11.56 23.00 7.02
CA GLU A 107 12.26 21.73 6.87
C GLU A 107 11.44 20.63 7.54
N VAL A 108 11.26 19.52 6.84
CA VAL A 108 10.47 18.38 7.30
C VAL A 108 11.34 17.14 7.25
N ASP A 109 11.56 16.56 8.42
CA ASP A 109 12.36 15.36 8.60
C ASP A 109 11.45 14.20 8.93
N VAL A 110 11.62 13.11 8.19
CA VAL A 110 10.92 11.85 8.41
C VAL A 110 11.93 10.82 8.87
N THR A 111 11.76 10.35 10.10
CA THR A 111 12.56 9.25 10.64
C THR A 111 11.77 7.96 10.55
N PHE A 112 12.39 6.93 9.97
CA PHE A 112 11.81 5.60 9.84
C PHE A 112 12.38 4.68 10.91
N TYR A 113 11.53 4.02 11.67
CA TYR A 113 11.91 3.14 12.78
C TYR A 113 11.53 1.69 12.52
N ASP A 114 12.32 0.76 13.07
CA ASP A 114 12.01 -0.67 13.12
C ASP A 114 11.02 -1.01 14.25
N ALA A 115 10.76 -2.31 14.45
CA ALA A 115 9.88 -2.80 15.52
C ALA A 115 10.43 -2.53 16.93
N ARG A 116 11.75 -2.35 17.06
CA ARG A 116 12.48 -2.18 18.32
C ARG A 116 12.69 -0.69 18.66
N GLY A 117 12.31 0.21 17.76
CA GLY A 117 12.51 1.66 17.90
C GLY A 117 13.87 2.15 17.39
N ASN A 118 14.65 1.33 16.69
CA ASN A 118 15.91 1.78 16.08
C ASN A 118 15.64 2.50 14.76
N THR A 119 16.44 3.51 14.47
CA THR A 119 16.39 4.23 13.19
C THR A 119 16.85 3.33 12.05
N VAL A 120 15.94 3.10 11.10
CA VAL A 120 16.18 2.38 9.86
C VAL A 120 16.64 3.34 8.77
N ASP A 121 16.03 4.52 8.68
CA ASP A 121 16.35 5.47 7.63
C ASP A 121 15.90 6.87 8.06
N THR A 122 16.43 7.86 7.38
CA THR A 122 16.03 9.26 7.52
C THR A 122 15.75 9.83 6.13
N ALA A 123 14.87 10.81 6.06
CA ALA A 123 14.63 11.54 4.82
C ALA A 123 14.15 12.95 5.13
N GLU A 124 14.67 13.89 4.37
CA GLU A 124 14.47 15.31 4.61
C GLU A 124 13.83 15.95 3.37
N THR A 125 13.01 16.97 3.58
CA THR A 125 12.47 17.78 2.49
C THR A 125 12.18 19.18 2.98
N THR A 126 12.34 20.17 2.10
CA THR A 126 11.99 21.56 2.40
C THR A 126 10.80 22.01 1.57
N THR A 127 9.96 22.86 2.14
CA THR A 127 8.85 23.47 1.43
C THR A 127 8.52 24.84 1.97
N THR A 128 8.08 25.74 1.09
CA THR A 128 7.54 27.04 1.46
C THR A 128 6.03 26.95 1.56
N LEU A 129 5.46 27.47 2.64
CA LEU A 129 4.02 27.60 2.86
C LEU A 129 3.67 29.04 3.21
N ASP A 130 2.56 29.51 2.66
CA ASP A 130 1.97 30.77 3.08
C ASP A 130 1.07 30.57 4.30
N ALA A 131 0.60 31.68 4.86
CA ALA A 131 -0.18 31.69 6.08
C ALA A 131 -1.46 30.85 5.95
N GLY A 132 -1.58 29.82 6.79
CA GLY A 132 -2.75 28.94 6.83
C GLY A 132 -2.78 27.86 5.75
N ASP A 133 -1.77 27.78 4.88
CA ASP A 133 -1.68 26.75 3.86
C ASP A 133 -1.52 25.34 4.44
N VAL A 134 -2.06 24.37 3.71
CA VAL A 134 -1.93 22.94 3.99
C VAL A 134 -1.37 22.25 2.76
N ARG A 135 -0.29 21.49 2.93
CA ARG A 135 0.39 20.82 1.82
C ARG A 135 0.76 19.38 2.15
N ASN A 136 0.52 18.51 1.18
CA ASN A 136 0.95 17.13 1.23
C ASN A 136 2.32 16.99 0.55
N LEU A 137 3.31 16.56 1.31
CA LEU A 137 4.67 16.32 0.84
C LEU A 137 4.90 14.82 0.72
N THR A 138 5.52 14.42 -0.39
CA THR A 138 5.96 13.03 -0.57
C THR A 138 7.46 12.96 -0.29
N VAL A 139 7.79 12.34 0.85
CA VAL A 139 9.16 12.19 1.33
C VAL A 139 9.62 10.77 1.01
N ARG A 140 10.62 10.63 0.14
CA ARG A 140 11.18 9.33 -0.22
C ARG A 140 12.25 8.93 0.78
N MET A 141 12.27 7.65 1.15
CA MET A 141 13.39 7.06 1.89
C MET A 141 14.70 7.34 1.15
N GLU A 142 15.75 7.69 1.88
CA GLU A 142 17.10 7.80 1.35
C GLU A 142 17.61 6.41 0.91
N SER A 143 17.27 5.38 1.69
CA SER A 143 17.58 3.98 1.40
C SER A 143 16.31 3.15 1.17
N PRO A 144 15.65 3.23 -0.01
CA PRO A 144 14.43 2.46 -0.33
C PRO A 144 14.56 0.95 -0.16
N ARG A 145 15.78 0.40 -0.22
CA ARG A 145 16.06 -1.03 -0.03
C ARG A 145 15.79 -1.51 1.40
N ARG A 146 15.81 -0.60 2.38
CA ARG A 146 15.60 -0.88 3.81
C ARG A 146 14.13 -0.81 4.22
N VAL A 147 13.21 -0.55 3.28
CA VAL A 147 11.77 -0.47 3.53
C VAL A 147 11.18 -1.73 4.19
N SER A 148 11.84 -2.89 4.03
CA SER A 148 11.47 -4.15 4.71
C SER A 148 11.57 -4.09 6.24
N GLU A 149 12.44 -3.25 6.77
CA GLU A 149 12.72 -3.11 8.20
C GLU A 149 11.75 -2.12 8.88
N VAL A 150 11.11 -1.24 8.10
CA VAL A 150 10.27 -0.14 8.61
C VAL A 150 8.99 -0.67 9.23
N LYS A 151 8.68 -0.17 10.44
CA LYS A 151 7.44 -0.42 11.18
C LYS A 151 6.71 0.85 11.60
N ARG A 152 7.44 1.93 11.87
CA ARG A 152 6.88 3.21 12.30
C ARG A 152 7.58 4.36 11.58
N CYS A 153 6.85 5.44 11.32
CA CYS A 153 7.42 6.70 10.87
C CYS A 153 7.12 7.76 11.91
N GLU A 154 8.08 8.65 12.11
CA GLU A 154 7.93 9.87 12.88
C GLU A 154 8.29 11.03 11.97
N VAL A 155 7.61 12.15 12.16
CA VAL A 155 7.85 13.36 11.38
C VAL A 155 8.03 14.53 12.32
N THR A 156 9.07 15.30 12.06
CA THR A 156 9.33 16.59 12.70
C THR A 156 9.34 17.65 11.62
N ALA A 157 8.92 18.86 11.98
CA ALA A 157 8.97 19.99 11.08
C ALA A 157 9.43 21.22 11.86
N GLN A 158 10.37 21.96 11.27
CA GLN A 158 10.96 23.15 11.86
C GLN A 158 11.02 24.28 10.84
N LEU A 159 10.91 25.51 11.33
CA LEU A 159 11.09 26.71 10.52
C LEU A 159 12.59 26.91 10.25
N LEU A 160 12.93 27.23 9.00
CA LEU A 160 14.29 27.61 8.59
C LEU A 160 14.54 29.12 8.74
#